data_AF-A0A2E7MC29-F1
#
_entry.id   AF-A0A2E7MC29-F1
#
_cell.length_a   1.000
_cell.length_b   1.000
_cell.length_c   1.000
_cell.angle_alpha   90.00
_cell.angle_beta   90.00
_cell.angle_gamma   90.00
#
_symmetry.space_group_name_H-M   'P 1'
#
loop_
_entity.id
_entity.type
_entity.pdbx_description
1 polymer ?
#
loop_
_entity_poly.entity_id
_entity_poly.type
_entity_poly.pdbx_seq_one_letter_code
_entity_poly.pdbx_strand_id
1 'polypeptide(L)'
;MVTSLRRRADVLCSGGLVLACLLVVSDLVYAEDTAAPCPTAQASGDVTLRTSDELAAFGQRFSGATGTLVIEGLDQGGLQSLRCLQEVGGTLRLEGNPGATHVSLPALERVGGSLWFLYNPRVQSVELPRLTGVGGALWVAHSDALERLDLSALQRVGEGMFLWRNRALEVVELGSLLDLGHTLEVKENEALTELRLGLLGRIGGRLDLRDNRSLQRVVMPQVTTVGDLAVLVDNPALATARFDQLQGIARSLMVARNGSLLELSVPALHSVDWELTVRDNPHLSRLDLPQLHTVGRALLIENNPSLRALVSSNLRTASDGITVQSNASLERVSLSSLQSVARDLCIQQNGRLSAVDLGGLESADQRVLVLSNPRLEALRLPRLVAVNWRLEVRENQRLGNLELPLLESVGHGVHVVGNAQLEHMDLRSLQTVEWVLEVVENGSLANLTVPALRLLGKGLSVQHNGAISAVDAPSLSEVGGALLVRNNPGLKSFTMPALTQVGAPQLVVVQNPALTRLELPLLQRVEHSLRIVENRDLEVLSFPRLEAVPRQLSVANNPALRELQVPGLQAVDWHLEVRNNPRLSLGDLHRLQQQNAGTVLVCGNRGGEACR
;
A
#
# COMPACT_ATOMS: atom_id res chain seq x y z
N MET A 1 74.91 28.36 16.99
CA MET A 1 74.04 28.27 18.18
C MET A 1 73.50 26.86 18.43
N VAL A 2 73.12 26.07 17.42
CA VAL A 2 72.61 24.69 17.59
C VAL A 2 73.65 23.70 18.17
N THR A 3 74.94 23.88 17.86
CA THR A 3 76.03 23.03 18.36
C THR A 3 76.46 23.33 19.80
N SER A 4 76.19 24.53 20.33
CA SER A 4 76.48 24.85 21.75
C SER A 4 75.35 24.42 22.70
N LEU A 5 74.12 24.22 22.19
CA LEU A 5 72.96 23.75 22.95
C LEU A 5 72.96 22.23 23.14
N ARG A 6 73.39 21.43 22.14
CA ARG A 6 73.54 19.97 22.29
C ARG A 6 74.52 19.56 23.39
N ARG A 7 75.67 20.26 23.52
CA ARG A 7 76.66 19.97 24.57
C ARG A 7 76.19 20.29 25.99
N ARG A 8 75.18 21.16 26.17
CA ARG A 8 74.59 21.43 27.49
C ARG A 8 73.53 20.40 27.88
N ALA A 9 72.82 19.81 26.91
CA ALA A 9 71.83 18.76 27.16
C ALA A 9 72.48 17.42 27.59
N ASP A 10 73.62 17.03 27.00
CA ASP A 10 74.31 15.79 27.34
C ASP A 10 74.90 15.77 28.77
N VAL A 11 75.24 16.95 29.32
CA VAL A 11 75.78 17.08 30.69
C VAL A 11 74.67 16.98 31.74
N LEU A 12 73.43 17.38 31.41
CA LEU A 12 72.29 17.38 32.34
C LEU A 12 71.57 16.02 32.45
N CYS A 13 71.68 15.15 31.42
CA CYS A 13 70.98 13.86 31.38
C CYS A 13 71.71 12.67 32.04
N SER A 14 72.94 12.85 32.54
CA SER A 14 73.72 11.75 33.16
C SER A 14 73.55 11.64 34.68
N GLY A 15 72.75 12.54 35.30
CA GLY A 15 72.60 12.66 36.76
C GLY A 15 71.17 12.47 37.29
N GLY A 16 70.49 11.38 36.93
CA GLY A 16 69.47 10.74 37.78
C GLY A 16 68.25 11.52 38.30
N LEU A 17 67.86 12.67 37.74
CA LEU A 17 66.64 13.41 38.14
C LEU A 17 65.68 13.57 36.94
N VAL A 18 64.70 12.66 36.87
CA VAL A 18 63.71 12.54 35.77
C VAL A 18 62.78 13.76 35.64
N LEU A 19 62.63 14.58 36.67
CA LEU A 19 61.71 15.73 36.65
C LEU A 19 62.25 16.96 35.90
N ALA A 20 63.56 17.10 35.72
CA ALA A 20 64.16 18.22 34.98
C ALA A 20 64.25 17.97 33.46
N CYS A 21 64.13 16.72 33.02
CA CYS A 21 64.03 16.38 31.59
C CYS A 21 62.69 16.80 30.99
N LEU A 22 61.61 16.78 31.77
CA LEU A 22 60.27 17.09 31.30
C LEU A 22 60.06 18.59 30.99
N LEU A 23 60.78 19.49 31.67
CA LEU A 23 60.67 20.93 31.44
C LEU A 23 61.51 21.45 30.26
N VAL A 24 62.55 20.73 29.85
CA VAL A 24 63.34 21.10 28.65
C VAL A 24 62.76 20.48 27.38
N VAL A 25 62.02 19.37 27.49
CA VAL A 25 61.30 18.75 26.37
C VAL A 25 59.95 19.46 26.10
N SER A 26 59.34 20.11 27.09
CA SER A 26 58.14 20.95 26.88
C SER A 26 58.42 22.24 26.09
N ASP A 27 59.64 22.80 26.19
CA ASP A 27 60.04 24.00 25.44
C ASP A 27 60.56 23.70 24.02
N LEU A 28 60.65 22.43 23.61
CA LEU A 28 61.05 22.00 22.26
C LEU A 28 59.87 21.61 21.36
N VAL A 29 58.63 21.66 21.87
CA VAL A 29 57.39 21.39 21.10
C VAL A 29 56.68 22.68 20.67
N TYR A 30 57.08 23.85 21.19
CA TYR A 30 56.72 25.15 20.62
C TYR A 30 57.72 25.56 19.53
N ALA A 31 57.89 24.70 18.51
CA ALA A 31 58.23 25.21 17.20
C ALA A 31 56.91 25.69 16.58
N GLU A 32 56.65 26.99 16.69
CA GLU A 32 55.65 27.66 15.88
C GLU A 32 55.75 27.14 14.44
N ASP A 33 54.60 26.72 13.93
CA ASP A 33 54.31 26.43 12.54
C ASP A 33 55.06 27.44 11.65
N THR A 34 56.18 27.02 11.04
CA THR A 34 56.96 27.85 10.10
C THR A 34 56.24 28.05 8.77
N ALA A 35 54.93 27.86 8.76
CA ALA A 35 54.12 28.00 7.59
C ALA A 35 53.72 29.47 7.46
N ALA A 36 54.02 30.06 6.29
CA ALA A 36 53.77 31.47 6.02
C ALA A 36 52.34 31.88 6.44
N PRO A 37 52.15 33.09 7.01
CA PRO A 37 50.83 33.56 7.40
C PRO A 37 49.88 33.50 6.21
N CYS A 38 48.63 33.09 6.45
CA CYS A 38 47.65 32.99 5.38
C CYS A 38 47.46 34.35 4.69
N PRO A 39 47.42 34.38 3.34
CA PRO A 39 47.14 35.61 2.62
C PRO A 39 45.74 36.14 2.98
N THR A 40 45.53 37.44 2.81
CA THR A 40 44.24 38.08 3.03
C THR A 40 43.56 38.49 1.72
N ALA A 41 44.28 38.46 0.61
CA ALA A 41 43.74 38.86 -0.69
C ALA A 41 42.77 37.81 -1.25
N GLN A 42 41.79 38.27 -2.00
CA GLN A 42 40.82 37.45 -2.72
C GLN A 42 41.08 37.56 -4.22
N ALA A 43 41.05 36.44 -4.94
CA ALA A 43 41.10 36.45 -6.40
C ALA A 43 39.78 37.03 -6.94
N SER A 44 39.87 37.98 -7.87
CA SER A 44 38.69 38.61 -8.46
C SER A 44 38.17 37.80 -9.64
N GLY A 45 36.88 37.46 -9.63
CA GLY A 45 36.21 36.76 -10.73
C GLY A 45 36.43 35.25 -10.69
N ASP A 46 36.20 34.61 -11.84
CA ASP A 46 36.31 33.15 -11.99
C ASP A 46 37.77 32.72 -12.18
N VAL A 47 38.14 31.63 -11.53
CA VAL A 47 39.50 31.07 -11.53
C VAL A 47 39.44 29.59 -11.87
N THR A 48 40.30 29.14 -12.77
CA THR A 48 40.46 27.71 -13.10
C THR A 48 41.91 27.30 -12.85
N LEU A 49 42.11 26.25 -12.06
CA LEU A 49 43.42 25.69 -11.69
C LEU A 49 43.48 24.26 -12.22
N ARG A 50 44.48 23.97 -13.05
CA ARG A 50 44.68 22.69 -13.74
C ARG A 50 45.96 21.98 -13.37
N THR A 51 46.91 22.71 -12.77
CA THR A 51 48.24 22.18 -12.44
C THR A 51 48.59 22.43 -10.97
N SER A 52 49.53 21.63 -10.44
CA SER A 52 50.07 21.82 -9.08
C SER A 52 50.73 23.20 -8.90
N ASP A 53 51.35 23.74 -9.95
CA ASP A 53 51.99 25.05 -9.92
C ASP A 53 50.95 26.18 -9.83
N GLU A 54 49.85 26.08 -10.57
CA GLU A 54 48.73 27.03 -10.48
C GLU A 54 48.08 27.02 -9.09
N LEU A 55 47.90 25.83 -8.48
CA LEU A 55 47.43 25.69 -7.10
C LEU A 55 48.37 26.35 -6.10
N ALA A 56 49.67 26.11 -6.22
CA ALA A 56 50.68 26.69 -5.34
C ALA A 56 50.73 28.22 -5.46
N ALA A 57 50.72 28.74 -6.69
CA ALA A 57 50.70 30.18 -6.96
C ALA A 57 49.43 30.85 -6.41
N PHE A 58 48.27 30.18 -6.54
CA PHE A 58 47.03 30.66 -5.97
C PHE A 58 47.09 30.71 -4.44
N GLY A 59 47.44 29.58 -3.80
CA GLY A 59 47.45 29.45 -2.33
C GLY A 59 48.48 30.33 -1.61
N GLN A 60 49.56 30.74 -2.29
CA GLN A 60 50.51 31.72 -1.76
C GLN A 60 49.97 33.14 -1.75
N ARG A 61 49.04 33.47 -2.67
CA ARG A 61 48.59 34.84 -2.91
C ARG A 61 47.18 35.13 -2.41
N PHE A 62 46.30 34.13 -2.40
CA PHE A 62 44.87 34.30 -2.17
C PHE A 62 44.34 33.34 -1.10
N SER A 63 43.41 33.83 -0.29
CA SER A 63 42.63 33.04 0.68
C SER A 63 41.19 32.80 0.21
N GLY A 64 40.90 33.08 -1.05
CA GLY A 64 39.58 32.89 -1.61
C GLY A 64 39.44 33.46 -3.01
N ALA A 65 38.27 33.25 -3.61
CA ALA A 65 37.90 33.79 -4.91
C ALA A 65 36.51 34.41 -4.83
N THR A 66 36.28 35.57 -5.45
CA THR A 66 34.97 36.22 -5.44
C THR A 66 33.98 35.56 -6.42
N GLY A 67 34.48 34.93 -7.48
CA GLY A 67 33.70 34.16 -8.45
C GLY A 67 33.81 32.65 -8.24
N THR A 68 33.64 31.90 -9.33
CA THR A 68 33.75 30.44 -9.36
C THR A 68 35.21 30.01 -9.30
N LEU A 69 35.53 29.05 -8.42
CA LEU A 69 36.83 28.41 -8.36
C LEU A 69 36.72 26.98 -8.90
N VAL A 70 37.34 26.72 -10.04
CA VAL A 70 37.40 25.40 -10.69
C VAL A 70 38.78 24.79 -10.50
N ILE A 71 38.81 23.53 -10.07
CA ILE A 71 40.02 22.72 -9.93
C ILE A 71 39.77 21.41 -10.67
N GLU A 72 40.46 21.22 -11.80
CA GLU A 72 40.24 20.09 -12.69
C GLU A 72 41.49 19.60 -13.40
N GLY A 73 41.57 18.29 -13.67
CA GLY A 73 42.68 17.71 -14.42
C GLY A 73 43.99 17.56 -13.64
N LEU A 74 43.97 17.60 -12.31
CA LEU A 74 45.17 17.37 -11.51
C LEU A 74 45.64 15.92 -11.64
N ASP A 75 46.74 15.71 -12.38
CA ASP A 75 47.34 14.40 -12.62
C ASP A 75 48.23 13.91 -11.47
N GLN A 76 48.71 14.81 -10.62
CA GLN A 76 49.53 14.51 -9.43
C GLN A 76 49.28 15.54 -8.33
N GLY A 77 49.52 15.15 -7.07
CA GLY A 77 49.42 16.03 -5.91
C GLY A 77 48.03 16.12 -5.29
N GLY A 78 47.88 16.97 -4.29
CA GLY A 78 46.63 17.21 -3.57
C GLY A 78 46.41 18.71 -3.34
N LEU A 79 45.33 19.05 -2.63
CA LEU A 79 44.91 20.45 -2.44
C LEU A 79 45.58 21.15 -1.24
N GLN A 80 46.68 20.60 -0.72
CA GLN A 80 47.38 21.10 0.48
C GLN A 80 47.83 22.57 0.33
N SER A 81 48.17 23.00 -0.88
CA SER A 81 48.51 24.40 -1.17
C SER A 81 47.37 25.38 -0.89
N LEU A 82 46.12 24.91 -0.86
CA LEU A 82 44.92 25.70 -0.58
C LEU A 82 44.52 25.67 0.90
N ARG A 83 45.43 25.33 1.82
CA ARG A 83 45.16 25.28 3.27
C ARG A 83 44.58 26.58 3.87
N CYS A 84 44.82 27.71 3.22
CA CYS A 84 44.37 29.04 3.63
C CYS A 84 43.10 29.50 2.89
N LEU A 85 42.49 28.66 2.04
CA LEU A 85 41.25 28.98 1.36
C LEU A 85 40.12 29.06 2.40
N GLN A 86 39.58 30.26 2.61
CA GLN A 86 38.53 30.57 3.58
C GLN A 86 37.16 30.69 2.95
N GLU A 87 37.10 31.28 1.74
CA GLU A 87 35.82 31.56 1.08
C GLU A 87 35.91 31.43 -0.44
N VAL A 88 34.84 30.89 -1.04
CA VAL A 88 34.58 31.00 -2.48
C VAL A 88 33.23 31.69 -2.65
N GLY A 89 33.21 32.89 -3.23
CA GLY A 89 31.99 33.69 -3.41
C GLY A 89 31.02 33.07 -4.42
N GLY A 90 31.54 32.41 -5.46
CA GLY A 90 30.78 31.64 -6.43
C GLY A 90 30.76 30.13 -6.14
N THR A 91 30.75 29.32 -7.20
CA THR A 91 30.79 27.85 -7.10
C THR A 91 32.21 27.36 -6.85
N LEU A 92 32.40 26.42 -5.94
CA LEU A 92 33.64 25.64 -5.82
C LEU A 92 33.46 24.31 -6.56
N ARG A 93 34.21 24.11 -7.64
CA ARG A 93 34.15 22.90 -8.46
C ARG A 93 35.46 22.13 -8.43
N LEU A 94 35.40 20.94 -7.86
CA LEU A 94 36.48 19.94 -7.74
C LEU A 94 36.11 18.78 -8.67
N GLU A 95 36.53 18.85 -9.93
CA GLU A 95 36.05 17.94 -10.97
C GLU A 95 37.19 17.26 -11.72
N GLY A 96 37.13 15.94 -11.90
CA GLY A 96 38.04 15.27 -12.84
C GLY A 96 39.51 15.33 -12.43
N ASN A 97 39.84 15.09 -11.16
CA ASN A 97 41.22 15.12 -10.64
C ASN A 97 41.73 13.69 -10.41
N PRO A 98 42.33 13.03 -11.41
CA PRO A 98 42.73 11.62 -11.33
C PRO A 98 43.96 11.36 -10.44
N GLY A 99 44.75 12.39 -10.14
CA GLY A 99 45.92 12.32 -9.27
C GLY A 99 45.65 12.61 -7.80
N ALA A 100 44.51 13.24 -7.48
CA ALA A 100 44.18 13.59 -6.11
C ALA A 100 43.72 12.35 -5.33
N THR A 101 44.31 12.13 -4.16
CA THR A 101 43.92 11.05 -3.23
C THR A 101 43.24 11.56 -1.97
N HIS A 102 43.52 12.80 -1.57
CA HIS A 102 42.93 13.42 -0.39
C HIS A 102 42.62 14.89 -0.71
N VAL A 103 41.43 15.34 -0.30
CA VAL A 103 41.02 16.74 -0.41
C VAL A 103 40.77 17.28 0.99
N SER A 104 41.63 18.20 1.44
CA SER A 104 41.47 18.89 2.71
C SER A 104 41.53 20.39 2.49
N LEU A 105 40.49 21.11 2.93
CA LEU A 105 40.44 22.58 2.93
C LEU A 105 40.10 23.03 4.36
N PRO A 106 41.09 22.99 5.28
CA PRO A 106 40.84 23.11 6.72
C PRO A 106 40.38 24.51 7.16
N ALA A 107 40.60 25.54 6.34
CA ALA A 107 40.18 26.90 6.60
C ALA A 107 38.87 27.29 5.89
N LEU A 108 38.31 26.45 5.01
CA LEU A 108 37.16 26.83 4.20
C LEU A 108 35.92 26.94 5.08
N GLU A 109 35.35 28.13 5.18
CA GLU A 109 34.20 28.45 6.02
C GLU A 109 32.90 28.57 5.22
N ARG A 110 32.97 29.06 3.98
CA ARG A 110 31.80 29.34 3.15
C ARG A 110 32.04 29.12 1.65
N VAL A 111 31.04 28.55 0.98
CA VAL A 111 30.89 28.59 -0.48
C VAL A 111 29.59 29.32 -0.79
N GLY A 112 29.66 30.46 -1.47
CA GLY A 112 28.51 31.31 -1.77
C GLY A 112 27.60 30.73 -2.85
N GLY A 113 28.17 30.00 -3.82
CA GLY A 113 27.46 29.21 -4.82
C GLY A 113 27.36 27.74 -4.44
N SER A 114 27.43 26.86 -5.44
CA SER A 114 27.38 25.41 -5.23
C SER A 114 28.76 24.84 -4.88
N LEU A 115 28.79 23.70 -4.19
CA LEU A 115 30.00 22.90 -3.98
C LEU A 115 29.87 21.62 -4.80
N TRP A 116 30.68 21.48 -5.84
CA TRP A 116 30.68 20.32 -6.73
C TRP A 116 31.96 19.52 -6.53
N PHE A 117 31.80 18.26 -6.15
CA PHE A 117 32.86 17.26 -6.04
C PHE A 117 32.51 16.09 -6.95
N LEU A 118 33.07 16.07 -8.15
CA LEU A 118 32.62 15.20 -9.23
C LEU A 118 33.80 14.47 -9.89
N TYR A 119 33.63 13.19 -10.23
CA TYR A 119 34.58 12.45 -11.07
C TYR A 119 36.03 12.47 -10.54
N ASN A 120 36.23 12.29 -9.24
CA ASN A 120 37.57 12.21 -8.63
C ASN A 120 37.87 10.76 -8.24
N PRO A 121 38.32 9.90 -9.17
CA PRO A 121 38.28 8.44 -9.04
C PRO A 121 39.22 7.87 -7.98
N ARG A 122 40.21 8.64 -7.50
CA ARG A 122 41.22 8.21 -6.53
C ARG A 122 41.10 8.88 -5.17
N VAL A 123 40.20 9.85 -4.99
CA VAL A 123 40.07 10.54 -3.71
C VAL A 123 39.44 9.60 -2.69
N GLN A 124 40.12 9.38 -1.57
CA GLN A 124 39.70 8.53 -0.46
C GLN A 124 39.03 9.31 0.66
N SER A 125 39.44 10.56 0.90
CA SER A 125 38.79 11.42 1.89
C SER A 125 38.60 12.87 1.41
N VAL A 126 37.48 13.45 1.84
CA VAL A 126 37.18 14.88 1.71
C VAL A 126 36.95 15.44 3.12
N GLU A 127 37.74 16.43 3.51
CA GLU A 127 37.72 17.05 4.84
C GLU A 127 37.52 18.56 4.75
N LEU A 128 36.32 19.03 5.11
CA LEU A 128 35.95 20.45 5.14
C LEU A 128 35.42 20.82 6.54
N PRO A 129 36.25 20.68 7.60
CA PRO A 129 35.81 20.70 8.99
C PRO A 129 35.31 22.06 9.50
N ARG A 130 35.54 23.14 8.74
CA ARG A 130 35.07 24.50 9.06
C ARG A 130 33.96 24.99 8.15
N LEU A 131 33.57 24.23 7.13
CA LEU A 131 32.57 24.67 6.17
C LEU A 131 31.22 24.73 6.87
N THR A 132 30.69 25.93 7.07
CA THR A 132 29.42 26.15 7.77
C THR A 132 28.24 26.27 6.83
N GLY A 133 28.47 26.68 5.57
CA GLY A 133 27.40 26.89 4.60
C GLY A 133 27.83 26.78 3.14
N VAL A 134 26.93 26.19 2.36
CA VAL A 134 26.94 26.20 0.89
C VAL A 134 25.68 26.94 0.43
N GLY A 135 25.84 28.04 -0.31
CA GLY A 135 24.70 28.88 -0.72
C GLY A 135 23.86 28.27 -1.84
N GLY A 136 24.45 27.40 -2.67
CA GLY A 136 23.78 26.62 -3.70
C GLY A 136 23.64 25.13 -3.31
N ALA A 137 23.78 24.26 -4.30
CA ALA A 137 23.70 22.80 -4.11
C ALA A 137 25.06 22.20 -3.68
N LEU A 138 25.00 21.11 -2.92
CA LEU A 138 26.14 20.28 -2.59
C LEU A 138 26.07 18.98 -3.41
N TRP A 139 27.03 18.77 -4.29
CA TRP A 139 27.15 17.58 -5.12
C TRP A 139 28.43 16.83 -4.76
N VAL A 140 28.30 15.56 -4.39
CA VAL A 140 29.42 14.62 -4.22
C VAL A 140 29.08 13.39 -5.02
N ALA A 141 29.71 13.23 -6.18
CA ALA A 141 29.37 12.12 -7.06
C ALA A 141 30.54 11.55 -7.87
N HIS A 142 30.33 10.31 -8.33
CA HIS A 142 31.25 9.62 -9.24
C HIS A 142 32.69 9.54 -8.71
N SER A 143 32.85 9.36 -7.40
CA SER A 143 34.14 9.25 -6.73
C SER A 143 34.24 7.89 -6.06
N ASP A 144 34.48 6.86 -6.88
CA ASP A 144 34.36 5.44 -6.48
C ASP A 144 35.30 5.02 -5.35
N ALA A 145 36.42 5.73 -5.15
CA ALA A 145 37.38 5.49 -4.06
C ALA A 145 37.09 6.28 -2.78
N LEU A 146 36.09 7.17 -2.76
CA LEU A 146 35.80 8.03 -1.62
C LEU A 146 35.26 7.20 -0.47
N GLU A 147 35.99 7.10 0.63
CA GLU A 147 35.64 6.34 1.84
C GLU A 147 35.00 7.22 2.92
N ARG A 148 35.46 8.47 3.06
CA ARG A 148 35.01 9.41 4.09
C ARG A 148 34.72 10.80 3.54
N LEU A 149 33.54 11.33 3.89
CA LEU A 149 33.14 12.71 3.66
C LEU A 149 32.88 13.40 5.02
N ASP A 150 33.77 14.33 5.40
CA ASP A 150 33.65 15.11 6.64
C ASP A 150 33.18 16.54 6.36
N LEU A 151 31.92 16.79 6.71
CA LEU A 151 31.25 18.09 6.66
C LEU A 151 30.64 18.40 8.03
N SER A 152 31.36 18.03 9.09
CA SER A 152 30.85 18.01 10.46
C SER A 152 30.37 19.37 10.98
N ALA A 153 30.90 20.49 10.47
CA ALA A 153 30.47 21.86 10.79
C ALA A 153 29.38 22.42 9.86
N LEU A 154 28.96 21.68 8.82
CA LEU A 154 28.01 22.17 7.83
C LEU A 154 26.63 22.33 8.46
N GLN A 155 26.12 23.56 8.47
CA GLN A 155 24.84 23.89 9.09
C GLN A 155 23.72 24.06 8.07
N ARG A 156 24.04 24.56 6.87
CA ARG A 156 23.06 24.92 5.84
C ARG A 156 23.56 24.61 4.43
N VAL A 157 22.65 24.08 3.61
CA VAL A 157 22.78 23.99 2.15
C VAL A 157 21.60 24.75 1.55
N GLY A 158 21.87 25.74 0.71
CA GLY A 158 20.84 26.62 0.17
C GLY A 158 19.90 25.94 -0.83
N GLU A 159 20.41 24.96 -1.58
CA GLU A 159 19.62 24.13 -2.48
C GLU A 159 19.57 22.66 -2.01
N GLY A 160 19.85 21.69 -2.90
CA GLY A 160 19.85 20.26 -2.59
C GLY A 160 21.23 19.72 -2.23
N MET A 161 21.24 18.59 -1.54
CA MET A 161 22.43 17.77 -1.27
C MET A 161 22.30 16.43 -1.99
N PHE A 162 23.29 16.13 -2.83
CA PHE A 162 23.29 15.00 -3.74
C PHE A 162 24.57 14.18 -3.53
N LEU A 163 24.42 12.99 -2.93
CA LEU A 163 25.51 12.05 -2.66
C LEU A 163 25.31 10.80 -3.51
N TRP A 164 25.86 10.76 -4.73
CA TRP A 164 25.55 9.69 -5.69
C TRP A 164 26.78 8.95 -6.22
N ARG A 165 26.69 7.62 -6.36
CA ARG A 165 27.76 6.84 -7.02
C ARG A 165 29.14 7.07 -6.41
N ASN A 166 29.21 6.98 -5.08
CA ASN A 166 30.48 6.94 -4.35
C ASN A 166 30.57 5.55 -3.71
N ARG A 167 31.01 4.57 -4.51
CA ARG A 167 30.86 3.15 -4.15
C ARG A 167 31.57 2.75 -2.86
N ALA A 168 32.74 3.34 -2.57
CA ALA A 168 33.48 3.10 -1.33
C ALA A 168 33.02 3.95 -0.14
N LEU A 169 32.02 4.84 -0.28
CA LEU A 169 31.69 5.81 0.78
C LEU A 169 31.06 5.12 1.98
N GLU A 170 31.80 5.02 3.07
CA GLU A 170 31.38 4.37 4.31
C GLU A 170 30.83 5.38 5.32
N VAL A 171 31.46 6.56 5.41
CA VAL A 171 31.17 7.54 6.46
C VAL A 171 30.85 8.91 5.87
N VAL A 172 29.70 9.46 6.25
CA VAL A 172 29.29 10.83 5.96
C VAL A 172 29.00 11.54 7.27
N GLU A 173 29.78 12.57 7.60
CA GLU A 173 29.60 13.35 8.83
C GLU A 173 28.89 14.67 8.56
N LEU A 174 27.63 14.76 9.02
CA LEU A 174 26.74 15.90 8.84
C LEU A 174 26.09 16.32 10.18
N GLY A 175 26.84 16.17 11.28
CA GLY A 175 26.31 16.30 12.65
C GLY A 175 25.68 17.64 12.99
N SER A 176 26.06 18.71 12.27
CA SER A 176 25.58 20.08 12.50
C SER A 176 24.49 20.54 11.53
N LEU A 177 24.06 19.71 10.57
CA LEU A 177 23.13 20.14 9.54
C LEU A 177 21.75 20.40 10.15
N LEU A 178 21.30 21.65 10.12
CA LEU A 178 20.05 22.10 10.75
C LEU A 178 18.89 22.14 9.77
N ASP A 179 19.17 22.58 8.54
CA ASP A 179 18.14 22.87 7.55
C ASP A 179 18.61 22.47 6.15
N LEU A 180 17.69 21.83 5.43
CA LEU A 180 17.85 21.52 4.02
C LEU A 180 16.55 21.95 3.32
N GLY A 181 16.60 23.12 2.68
CA GLY A 181 15.43 23.77 2.10
C GLY A 181 14.83 23.03 0.89
N HIS A 182 15.56 22.10 0.31
CA HIS A 182 15.17 21.38 -0.90
C HIS A 182 15.37 19.87 -0.76
N THR A 183 16.20 19.27 -1.62
CA THR A 183 16.26 17.82 -1.79
C THR A 183 17.49 17.21 -1.11
N LEU A 184 17.29 16.13 -0.36
CA LEU A 184 18.35 15.22 0.09
C LEU A 184 18.28 13.94 -0.74
N GLU A 185 19.25 13.72 -1.62
CA GLU A 185 19.36 12.45 -2.37
C GLU A 185 20.66 11.72 -2.04
N VAL A 186 20.55 10.50 -1.54
CA VAL A 186 21.67 9.59 -1.26
C VAL A 186 21.44 8.32 -2.05
N LYS A 187 22.19 8.15 -3.14
CA LYS A 187 21.94 7.11 -4.13
C LYS A 187 23.18 6.34 -4.54
N GLU A 188 23.07 5.04 -4.75
CA GLU A 188 24.16 4.23 -5.30
C GLU A 188 25.49 4.37 -4.50
N ASN A 189 25.44 4.57 -3.17
CA ASN A 189 26.62 4.54 -2.30
C ASN A 189 26.71 3.15 -1.66
N GLU A 190 27.37 2.23 -2.36
CA GLU A 190 27.28 0.80 -2.08
C GLU A 190 27.87 0.40 -0.71
N ALA A 191 28.88 1.12 -0.21
CA ALA A 191 29.51 0.86 1.09
C ALA A 191 28.89 1.64 2.27
N LEU A 192 27.98 2.58 2.04
CA LEU A 192 27.45 3.44 3.11
C LEU A 192 26.64 2.61 4.10
N THR A 193 27.05 2.55 5.36
CA THR A 193 26.38 1.69 6.37
C THR A 193 25.35 2.42 7.22
N GLU A 194 25.54 3.71 7.46
CA GLU A 194 24.64 4.53 8.29
C GLU A 194 24.51 5.94 7.72
N LEU A 195 23.28 6.46 7.71
CA LEU A 195 23.00 7.87 7.48
C LEU A 195 22.34 8.46 8.73
N ARG A 196 23.05 9.37 9.40
CA ARG A 196 22.57 10.03 10.61
C ARG A 196 22.56 11.55 10.43
N LEU A 197 21.38 12.14 10.56
CA LEU A 197 21.14 13.59 10.51
C LEU A 197 20.44 14.00 11.80
N GLY A 198 21.24 14.11 12.87
CA GLY A 198 20.74 14.21 14.24
C GLY A 198 20.01 15.51 14.57
N LEU A 199 20.37 16.62 13.91
CA LEU A 199 19.83 17.96 14.17
C LEU A 199 18.96 18.50 13.04
N LEU A 200 18.84 17.77 11.92
CA LEU A 200 18.11 18.24 10.75
C LEU A 200 16.63 18.37 11.09
N GLY A 201 16.10 19.59 11.08
CA GLY A 201 14.74 19.89 11.52
C GLY A 201 13.67 19.74 10.43
N ARG A 202 14.05 19.97 9.16
CA ARG A 202 13.14 19.87 8.01
C ARG A 202 13.88 19.52 6.73
N ILE A 203 13.15 18.90 5.80
CA ILE A 203 13.55 18.73 4.40
C ILE A 203 12.48 19.41 3.56
N GLY A 204 12.78 20.59 3.00
CA GLY A 204 11.78 21.39 2.29
C GLY A 204 11.34 20.82 0.94
N GLY A 205 12.07 19.84 0.39
CA GLY A 205 11.76 19.11 -0.83
C GLY A 205 11.73 17.60 -0.61
N ARG A 206 12.42 16.86 -1.46
CA ARG A 206 12.42 15.39 -1.47
C ARG A 206 13.51 14.79 -0.58
N LEU A 207 13.17 13.72 0.13
CA LEU A 207 14.13 12.78 0.72
C LEU A 207 14.18 11.54 -0.18
N ASP A 208 15.33 11.23 -0.79
CA ASP A 208 15.48 10.10 -1.70
C ASP A 208 16.69 9.23 -1.32
N LEU A 209 16.43 8.11 -0.67
CA LEU A 209 17.42 7.12 -0.25
C LEU A 209 17.24 5.86 -1.11
N ARG A 210 18.09 5.70 -2.13
CA ARG A 210 18.00 4.58 -3.08
C ARG A 210 19.29 3.83 -3.32
N ASP A 211 19.18 2.54 -3.57
CA ASP A 211 20.30 1.73 -4.09
C ASP A 211 21.56 1.78 -3.21
N ASN A 212 21.43 2.02 -1.90
CA ASN A 212 22.55 1.99 -0.95
C ASN A 212 22.62 0.58 -0.33
N ARG A 213 23.34 -0.32 -1.01
CA ARG A 213 23.30 -1.76 -0.74
C ARG A 213 23.67 -2.14 0.69
N SER A 214 24.65 -1.45 1.29
CA SER A 214 25.12 -1.73 2.65
C SER A 214 24.47 -0.86 3.72
N LEU A 215 23.52 0.01 3.37
CA LEU A 215 22.89 0.94 4.33
C LEU A 215 22.04 0.15 5.31
N GLN A 216 22.47 0.09 6.57
CA GLN A 216 21.81 -0.67 7.64
C GLN A 216 20.86 0.21 8.47
N ARG A 217 21.16 1.51 8.58
CA ARG A 217 20.45 2.40 9.48
C ARG A 217 20.28 3.80 8.90
N VAL A 218 19.07 4.33 9.04
CA VAL A 218 18.75 5.76 8.80
C VAL A 218 18.16 6.34 10.09
N VAL A 219 18.75 7.44 10.58
CA VAL A 219 18.27 8.13 11.79
C VAL A 219 18.18 9.63 11.53
N MET A 220 16.95 10.14 11.54
CA MET A 220 16.65 11.57 11.38
C MET A 220 15.63 11.99 12.44
N PRO A 221 16.03 12.05 13.72
CA PRO A 221 15.09 12.07 14.84
C PRO A 221 14.38 13.42 14.98
N GLN A 222 14.94 14.51 14.46
CA GLN A 222 14.39 15.87 14.57
C GLN A 222 13.65 16.34 13.31
N VAL A 223 13.64 15.56 12.23
CA VAL A 223 12.94 15.95 10.99
C VAL A 223 11.45 15.98 11.26
N THR A 224 10.83 17.15 11.08
CA THR A 224 9.40 17.37 11.31
C THR A 224 8.58 17.25 10.03
N THR A 225 9.12 17.67 8.89
CA THR A 225 8.41 17.66 7.61
C THR A 225 9.32 17.27 6.44
N VAL A 226 8.71 16.63 5.44
CA VAL A 226 9.27 16.45 4.09
C VAL A 226 8.33 17.13 3.10
N GLY A 227 8.83 18.15 2.39
CA GLY A 227 8.03 19.03 1.54
C GLY A 227 7.64 18.48 0.17
N ASP A 228 8.13 17.30 -0.20
CA ASP A 228 7.68 16.54 -1.39
C ASP A 228 7.59 15.04 -1.05
N LEU A 229 8.46 14.22 -1.64
CA LEU A 229 8.44 12.78 -1.57
C LEU A 229 9.49 12.29 -0.57
N ALA A 230 9.13 11.33 0.28
CA ALA A 230 10.07 10.55 1.08
C ALA A 230 10.19 9.14 0.49
N VAL A 231 11.39 8.77 0.01
CA VAL A 231 11.67 7.48 -0.62
C VAL A 231 12.77 6.75 0.13
N LEU A 232 12.47 5.53 0.57
CA LEU A 232 13.42 4.56 1.08
C LEU A 232 13.25 3.29 0.25
N VAL A 233 14.02 3.17 -0.83
CA VAL A 233 13.80 2.13 -1.84
C VAL A 233 15.09 1.43 -2.25
N ASP A 234 15.06 0.11 -2.45
CA ASP A 234 16.23 -0.66 -2.92
C ASP A 234 17.46 -0.56 -1.97
N ASN A 235 17.24 -0.53 -0.66
CA ASN A 235 18.30 -0.61 0.36
C ASN A 235 18.24 -1.99 1.05
N PRO A 236 18.79 -3.06 0.44
CA PRO A 236 18.61 -4.44 0.89
C PRO A 236 19.13 -4.74 2.31
N ALA A 237 20.16 -4.03 2.78
CA ALA A 237 20.69 -4.18 4.14
C ALA A 237 19.96 -3.34 5.20
N LEU A 238 19.02 -2.45 4.80
CA LEU A 238 18.40 -1.50 5.71
C LEU A 238 17.56 -2.24 6.74
N ALA A 239 17.99 -2.21 8.00
CA ALA A 239 17.32 -2.88 9.11
C ALA A 239 16.38 -1.95 9.88
N THR A 240 16.75 -0.68 10.02
CA THR A 240 15.98 0.32 10.79
C THR A 240 15.97 1.68 10.11
N ALA A 241 14.78 2.27 9.99
CA ALA A 241 14.61 3.66 9.58
C ALA A 241 13.78 4.40 10.63
N ARG A 242 14.34 5.49 11.20
CA ARG A 242 13.72 6.22 12.32
C ARG A 242 13.56 7.71 12.03
N PHE A 243 12.32 8.18 12.14
CA PHE A 243 11.88 9.55 11.95
C PHE A 243 10.93 9.96 13.10
N ASP A 244 11.49 10.12 14.29
CA ASP A 244 10.72 10.18 15.54
C ASP A 244 9.77 11.37 15.63
N GLN A 245 10.15 12.51 15.04
CA GLN A 245 9.37 13.75 15.03
C GLN A 245 8.68 14.05 13.69
N LEU A 246 8.71 13.14 12.72
CA LEU A 246 8.15 13.38 11.40
C LEU A 246 6.62 13.45 11.49
N GLN A 247 6.07 14.64 11.25
CA GLN A 247 4.65 14.96 11.37
C GLN A 247 3.93 14.91 10.03
N GLY A 248 4.56 15.32 8.93
CA GLY A 248 3.88 15.45 7.65
C GLY A 248 4.79 15.23 6.45
N ILE A 249 4.22 14.63 5.41
CA ILE A 249 4.84 14.49 4.10
C ILE A 249 3.88 15.09 3.06
N ALA A 250 4.30 16.17 2.41
CA ALA A 250 3.44 16.96 1.52
C ALA A 250 3.08 16.25 0.20
N ARG A 251 3.74 15.14 -0.12
CA ARG A 251 3.34 14.25 -1.21
C ARG A 251 3.25 12.81 -0.73
N SER A 252 4.28 11.99 -0.91
CA SER A 252 4.19 10.54 -0.72
C SER A 252 5.29 9.99 0.17
N LEU A 253 4.96 8.92 0.89
CA LEU A 253 5.93 8.06 1.56
C LEU A 253 6.02 6.75 0.78
N MET A 254 7.20 6.41 0.26
CA MET A 254 7.44 5.14 -0.43
C MET A 254 8.58 4.39 0.26
N VAL A 255 8.23 3.28 0.92
CA VAL A 255 9.18 2.36 1.56
C VAL A 255 9.07 1.02 0.85
N ALA A 256 10.03 0.71 -0.03
CA ALA A 256 9.95 -0.51 -0.82
C ALA A 256 11.27 -1.24 -1.07
N ARG A 257 11.21 -2.56 -1.20
CA ARG A 257 12.38 -3.39 -1.55
C ARG A 257 13.56 -3.21 -0.58
N ASN A 258 13.26 -3.02 0.71
CA ASN A 258 14.27 -3.00 1.77
C ASN A 258 14.33 -4.39 2.40
N GLY A 259 15.23 -5.22 1.87
CA GLY A 259 15.32 -6.65 2.14
C GLY A 259 15.50 -7.03 3.60
N SER A 260 16.07 -6.16 4.45
CA SER A 260 16.34 -6.45 5.86
C SER A 260 15.49 -5.61 6.82
N LEU A 261 14.54 -4.80 6.32
CA LEU A 261 13.87 -3.79 7.13
C LEU A 261 12.98 -4.46 8.18
N LEU A 262 13.35 -4.33 9.45
CA LEU A 262 12.61 -4.89 10.58
C LEU A 262 11.60 -3.89 11.15
N GLU A 263 11.98 -2.61 11.15
CA GLU A 263 11.27 -1.51 11.80
C GLU A 263 11.33 -0.23 10.94
N LEU A 264 10.15 0.30 10.61
CA LEU A 264 9.95 1.68 10.17
C LEU A 264 9.29 2.45 11.31
N SER A 265 10.02 3.37 11.94
CA SER A 265 9.51 4.19 13.05
C SER A 265 9.14 5.59 12.54
N VAL A 266 7.84 5.86 12.50
CA VAL A 266 7.22 7.16 12.15
C VAL A 266 6.06 7.50 13.12
N PRO A 267 6.31 7.50 14.45
CA PRO A 267 5.24 7.52 15.45
C PRO A 267 4.45 8.84 15.49
N ALA A 268 5.06 9.94 15.05
CA ALA A 268 4.45 11.27 15.05
C ALA A 268 3.75 11.63 13.73
N LEU A 269 3.68 10.71 12.76
CA LEU A 269 3.17 11.02 11.42
C LEU A 269 1.67 11.29 11.46
N HIS A 270 1.26 12.52 11.15
CA HIS A 270 -0.13 12.99 11.13
C HIS A 270 -0.77 12.86 9.75
N SER A 271 -0.04 13.23 8.69
CA SER A 271 -0.56 13.20 7.33
C SER A 271 0.47 12.78 6.29
N VAL A 272 -0.03 12.13 5.24
CA VAL A 272 0.64 11.99 3.95
C VAL A 272 -0.33 12.51 2.91
N ASP A 273 -0.03 13.64 2.28
CA ASP A 273 -1.02 14.38 1.48
C ASP A 273 -1.33 13.73 0.12
N TRP A 274 -0.60 12.66 -0.24
CA TRP A 274 -0.85 11.85 -1.43
C TRP A 274 -0.88 10.35 -1.11
N GLU A 275 0.21 9.61 -1.28
CA GLU A 275 0.22 8.14 -1.18
C GLU A 275 1.21 7.66 -0.12
N LEU A 276 0.77 6.74 0.73
CA LEU A 276 1.62 6.01 1.68
C LEU A 276 1.74 4.56 1.18
N THR A 277 2.92 4.21 0.68
CA THR A 277 3.23 2.89 0.12
C THR A 277 4.32 2.20 0.92
N VAL A 278 3.99 1.05 1.51
CA VAL A 278 4.93 0.12 2.15
C VAL A 278 4.81 -1.22 1.46
N ARG A 279 5.80 -1.55 0.62
CA ARG A 279 5.73 -2.78 -0.18
C ARG A 279 7.04 -3.53 -0.35
N ASP A 280 6.97 -4.84 -0.53
CA ASP A 280 8.14 -5.66 -0.82
C ASP A 280 9.24 -5.54 0.26
N ASN A 281 8.86 -5.42 1.55
CA ASN A 281 9.78 -5.43 2.69
C ASN A 281 9.63 -6.77 3.45
N PRO A 282 10.37 -7.83 3.06
CA PRO A 282 10.09 -9.20 3.49
C PRO A 282 10.26 -9.45 4.98
N HIS A 283 11.02 -8.62 5.69
CA HIS A 283 11.30 -8.76 7.12
C HIS A 283 10.56 -7.75 8.02
N LEU A 284 9.77 -6.84 7.43
CA LEU A 284 9.04 -5.83 8.20
C LEU A 284 7.99 -6.53 9.05
N SER A 285 8.13 -6.44 10.37
CA SER A 285 7.31 -7.24 11.29
C SER A 285 6.12 -6.48 11.87
N ARG A 286 6.22 -5.16 11.95
CA ARG A 286 5.18 -4.26 12.48
C ARG A 286 5.20 -2.94 11.73
N LEU A 287 4.00 -2.42 11.46
CA LEU A 287 3.79 -1.05 10.99
C LEU A 287 2.73 -0.41 11.89
N ASP A 288 3.17 0.56 12.70
CA ASP A 288 2.33 1.31 13.62
C ASP A 288 2.30 2.77 13.20
N LEU A 289 1.10 3.30 13.00
CA LEU A 289 0.83 4.65 12.52
C LEU A 289 -0.15 5.33 13.49
N PRO A 290 0.23 5.50 14.78
CA PRO A 290 -0.72 5.80 15.84
C PRO A 290 -1.26 7.22 15.74
N GLN A 291 -0.55 8.14 15.10
CA GLN A 291 -0.98 9.53 14.92
C GLN A 291 -1.46 9.83 13.49
N LEU A 292 -1.54 8.84 12.60
CA LEU A 292 -1.89 9.09 11.21
C LEU A 292 -3.40 9.36 11.10
N HIS A 293 -3.76 10.57 10.67
CA HIS A 293 -5.15 11.02 10.52
C HIS A 293 -5.63 10.93 9.07
N THR A 294 -4.77 11.28 8.11
CA THR A 294 -5.15 11.41 6.70
C THR A 294 -4.09 10.81 5.77
N VAL A 295 -4.58 10.12 4.73
CA VAL A 295 -3.81 9.81 3.53
C VAL A 295 -4.57 10.42 2.35
N GLY A 296 -3.97 11.39 1.67
CA GLY A 296 -4.70 12.21 0.69
C GLY A 296 -5.20 11.43 -0.53
N ARG A 297 -4.58 10.29 -0.86
CA ARG A 297 -5.02 9.32 -1.87
C ARG A 297 -5.03 7.90 -1.31
N ALA A 298 -3.95 7.14 -1.49
CA ALA A 298 -3.96 5.70 -1.26
C ALA A 298 -3.01 5.25 -0.15
N LEU A 299 -3.48 4.32 0.68
CA LEU A 299 -2.66 3.55 1.64
C LEU A 299 -2.43 2.15 1.06
N LEU A 300 -1.19 1.85 0.67
CA LEU A 300 -0.82 0.60 0.00
C LEU A 300 0.17 -0.19 0.88
N ILE A 301 -0.30 -1.30 1.45
CA ILE A 301 0.49 -2.22 2.29
C ILE A 301 0.53 -3.58 1.61
N GLU A 302 1.60 -3.83 0.86
CA GLU A 302 1.64 -4.93 -0.12
C GLU A 302 2.90 -5.79 0.01
N ASN A 303 2.78 -7.11 -0.11
CA ASN A 303 3.96 -8.01 -0.17
C ASN A 303 4.96 -7.82 1.00
N ASN A 304 4.48 -7.62 2.23
CA ASN A 304 5.31 -7.62 3.44
C ASN A 304 5.05 -8.93 4.22
N PRO A 305 5.60 -10.08 3.78
CA PRO A 305 5.24 -11.42 4.29
C PRO A 305 5.48 -11.64 5.79
N SER A 306 6.35 -10.85 6.45
CA SER A 306 6.58 -10.94 7.90
C SER A 306 5.71 -9.99 8.74
N LEU A 307 4.95 -9.09 8.10
CA LEU A 307 4.16 -8.09 8.80
C LEU A 307 3.05 -8.79 9.59
N ARG A 308 3.01 -8.60 10.91
CA ARG A 308 2.02 -9.25 11.79
C ARG A 308 0.81 -8.38 12.10
N ALA A 309 0.99 -7.06 12.11
CA ALA A 309 -0.07 -6.12 12.40
C ALA A 309 0.10 -4.82 11.62
N LEU A 310 -1.04 -4.31 11.14
CA LEU A 310 -1.21 -2.93 10.67
C LEU A 310 -2.13 -2.22 11.65
N VAL A 311 -1.62 -1.19 12.33
CA VAL A 311 -2.39 -0.40 13.29
C VAL A 311 -2.34 1.06 12.88
N SER A 312 -3.50 1.62 12.54
CA SER A 312 -3.67 3.04 12.20
C SER A 312 -5.02 3.53 12.72
N SER A 313 -5.22 3.40 14.03
CA SER A 313 -6.52 3.59 14.69
C SER A 313 -7.08 5.01 14.60
N ASN A 314 -6.26 6.02 14.24
CA ASN A 314 -6.68 7.41 14.06
C ASN A 314 -6.91 7.82 12.60
N LEU A 315 -6.67 6.91 11.64
CA LEU A 315 -6.86 7.21 10.23
C LEU A 315 -8.36 7.41 9.97
N ARG A 316 -8.73 8.59 9.48
CA ARG A 316 -10.14 8.93 9.20
C ARG A 316 -10.49 8.77 7.74
N THR A 317 -9.58 9.14 6.84
CA THR A 317 -9.84 9.19 5.40
C THR A 317 -8.64 8.70 4.58
N ALA A 318 -8.98 7.99 3.50
CA ALA A 318 -8.10 7.68 2.37
C ALA A 318 -8.90 7.93 1.08
N SER A 319 -8.58 9.02 0.35
CA SER A 319 -9.47 9.51 -0.72
C SER A 319 -9.50 8.60 -1.95
N ASP A 320 -8.41 7.89 -2.26
CA ASP A 320 -8.45 6.89 -3.33
C ASP A 320 -8.76 5.51 -2.76
N GLY A 321 -8.00 5.02 -1.78
CA GLY A 321 -8.22 3.65 -1.36
C GLY A 321 -7.27 3.14 -0.31
N ILE A 322 -7.60 1.97 0.20
CA ILE A 322 -6.76 1.22 1.12
C ILE A 322 -6.59 -0.17 0.54
N THR A 323 -5.35 -0.55 0.23
CA THR A 323 -5.00 -1.89 -0.23
C THR A 323 -4.08 -2.54 0.79
N VAL A 324 -4.54 -3.65 1.36
CA VAL A 324 -3.77 -4.51 2.25
C VAL A 324 -3.73 -5.89 1.62
N GLN A 325 -2.63 -6.20 0.92
CA GLN A 325 -2.54 -7.43 0.14
C GLN A 325 -1.23 -8.20 0.28
N SER A 326 -1.31 -9.52 0.17
CA SER A 326 -0.15 -10.42 0.12
C SER A 326 0.78 -10.30 1.34
N ASN A 327 0.23 -9.96 2.51
CA ASN A 327 0.98 -9.94 3.77
C ASN A 327 0.74 -11.26 4.51
N ALA A 328 1.48 -12.30 4.13
CA ALA A 328 1.22 -13.68 4.52
C ALA A 328 1.14 -13.93 6.04
N SER A 329 1.91 -13.19 6.85
CA SER A 329 1.91 -13.30 8.31
C SER A 329 0.99 -12.31 9.04
N LEU A 330 0.23 -11.49 8.30
CA LEU A 330 -0.61 -10.45 8.91
C LEU A 330 -1.74 -11.10 9.68
N GLU A 331 -1.83 -10.82 10.99
CA GLU A 331 -2.82 -11.40 11.90
C GLU A 331 -3.98 -10.44 12.15
N ARG A 332 -3.72 -9.12 12.14
CA ARG A 332 -4.71 -8.08 12.42
C ARG A 332 -4.51 -6.83 11.56
N VAL A 333 -5.63 -6.26 11.11
CA VAL A 333 -5.74 -4.89 10.59
C VAL A 333 -6.65 -4.10 11.52
N SER A 334 -6.20 -2.94 12.00
CA SER A 334 -7.02 -2.02 12.79
C SER A 334 -7.02 -0.61 12.20
N LEU A 335 -8.19 -0.24 11.68
CA LEU A 335 -8.52 1.05 11.04
C LEU A 335 -9.82 1.57 11.66
N SER A 336 -9.91 1.52 12.99
CA SER A 336 -11.15 1.70 13.77
C SER A 336 -11.84 3.06 13.57
N SER A 337 -11.09 4.11 13.25
CA SER A 337 -11.62 5.46 13.02
C SER A 337 -11.83 5.79 11.55
N LEU A 338 -11.59 4.85 10.63
CA LEU A 338 -11.75 5.07 9.20
C LEU A 338 -13.23 5.32 8.91
N GLN A 339 -13.59 6.54 8.48
CA GLN A 339 -14.98 6.93 8.26
C GLN A 339 -15.43 6.63 6.84
N SER A 340 -14.58 6.92 5.85
CA SER A 340 -14.91 6.71 4.44
C SER A 340 -13.68 6.35 3.61
N VAL A 341 -13.94 5.64 2.52
CA VAL A 341 -12.97 5.36 1.45
C VAL A 341 -13.59 5.80 0.13
N ALA A 342 -12.99 6.79 -0.53
CA ALA A 342 -13.59 7.39 -1.73
C ALA A 342 -13.34 6.58 -3.02
N ARG A 343 -12.57 5.49 -2.97
CA ARG A 343 -12.68 4.40 -3.95
C ARG A 343 -12.69 3.03 -3.29
N ASP A 344 -11.55 2.35 -3.24
CA ASP A 344 -11.50 0.91 -2.99
C ASP A 344 -10.91 0.61 -1.62
N LEU A 345 -11.63 -0.19 -0.83
CA LEU A 345 -11.09 -0.92 0.29
C LEU A 345 -10.82 -2.35 -0.15
N CYS A 346 -9.56 -2.74 -0.26
CA CYS A 346 -9.13 -4.05 -0.69
C CYS A 346 -8.28 -4.73 0.41
N ILE A 347 -8.80 -5.80 1.00
CA ILE A 347 -8.09 -6.63 1.97
C ILE A 347 -8.05 -8.04 1.40
N GLN A 348 -6.91 -8.44 0.83
CA GLN A 348 -6.84 -9.72 0.13
C GLN A 348 -5.54 -10.49 0.32
N GLN A 349 -5.61 -11.82 0.20
CA GLN A 349 -4.42 -12.69 0.19
C GLN A 349 -3.55 -12.55 1.47
N ASN A 350 -4.17 -12.26 2.63
CA ASN A 350 -3.47 -12.20 3.91
C ASN A 350 -3.67 -13.52 4.67
N GLY A 351 -2.74 -14.46 4.49
CA GLY A 351 -2.89 -15.87 4.88
C GLY A 351 -3.13 -16.16 6.38
N ARG A 352 -2.73 -15.25 7.27
CA ARG A 352 -2.92 -15.37 8.73
C ARG A 352 -3.96 -14.41 9.30
N LEU A 353 -4.60 -13.58 8.47
CA LEU A 353 -5.43 -12.49 8.94
C LEU A 353 -6.68 -13.06 9.61
N SER A 354 -6.82 -12.88 10.92
CA SER A 354 -7.94 -13.41 11.69
C SER A 354 -8.92 -12.33 12.15
N ALA A 355 -8.46 -11.07 12.24
CA ALA A 355 -9.28 -9.95 12.68
C ALA A 355 -9.06 -8.70 11.82
N VAL A 356 -10.17 -8.10 11.41
CA VAL A 356 -10.22 -6.79 10.75
C VAL A 356 -11.14 -5.89 11.56
N ASP A 357 -10.62 -4.75 11.99
CA ASP A 357 -11.38 -3.72 12.69
C ASP A 357 -11.56 -2.50 11.78
N LEU A 358 -12.80 -2.35 11.29
CA LEU A 358 -13.31 -1.27 10.45
C LEU A 358 -14.56 -0.65 11.09
N GLY A 359 -14.62 -0.62 12.43
CA GLY A 359 -15.82 -0.25 13.18
C GLY A 359 -16.35 1.17 12.90
N GLY A 360 -15.50 2.05 12.39
CA GLY A 360 -15.82 3.42 12.00
C GLY A 360 -16.35 3.60 10.58
N LEU A 361 -16.28 2.58 9.70
CA LEU A 361 -16.53 2.76 8.28
C LEU A 361 -18.02 2.98 8.01
N GLU A 362 -18.35 4.16 7.49
CA GLU A 362 -19.72 4.62 7.20
C GLU A 362 -20.08 4.47 5.72
N SER A 363 -19.13 4.70 4.80
CA SER A 363 -19.36 4.55 3.36
C SER A 363 -18.11 4.11 2.60
N ALA A 364 -18.34 3.45 1.46
CA ALA A 364 -17.33 3.18 0.45
C ALA A 364 -17.87 3.57 -0.94
N ASP A 365 -17.16 4.47 -1.63
CA ASP A 365 -17.63 5.02 -2.90
C ASP A 365 -17.40 4.10 -4.10
N GLN A 366 -16.50 3.12 -4.00
CA GLN A 366 -16.34 2.08 -5.01
C GLN A 366 -16.46 0.70 -4.37
N ARG A 367 -15.36 -0.03 -4.22
CA ARG A 367 -15.38 -1.45 -3.87
C ARG A 367 -15.00 -1.69 -2.42
N VAL A 368 -15.70 -2.61 -1.78
CA VAL A 368 -15.24 -3.27 -0.55
C VAL A 368 -14.94 -4.72 -0.90
N LEU A 369 -13.66 -5.07 -0.96
CA LEU A 369 -13.16 -6.38 -1.35
C LEU A 369 -12.46 -7.03 -0.15
N VAL A 370 -13.00 -8.13 0.34
CA VAL A 370 -12.40 -8.96 1.39
C VAL A 370 -12.24 -10.37 0.85
N LEU A 371 -11.07 -10.66 0.27
CA LEU A 371 -10.86 -11.81 -0.60
C LEU A 371 -9.72 -12.71 -0.12
N SER A 372 -9.92 -14.02 -0.08
CA SER A 372 -8.85 -14.99 0.16
C SER A 372 -8.05 -14.70 1.45
N ASN A 373 -8.74 -14.35 2.54
CA ASN A 373 -8.18 -14.26 3.89
C ASN A 373 -8.63 -15.50 4.70
N PRO A 374 -7.99 -16.67 4.52
CA PRO A 374 -8.53 -17.96 4.95
C PRO A 374 -8.64 -18.15 6.46
N ARG A 375 -8.08 -17.22 7.26
CA ARG A 375 -8.14 -17.24 8.72
C ARG A 375 -9.11 -16.22 9.33
N LEU A 376 -9.74 -15.37 8.52
CA LEU A 376 -10.63 -14.32 8.99
C LEU A 376 -11.86 -14.94 9.63
N GLU A 377 -12.13 -14.64 10.90
CA GLU A 377 -13.22 -15.29 11.67
C GLU A 377 -14.54 -14.52 11.58
N ALA A 378 -14.47 -13.20 11.49
CA ALA A 378 -15.63 -12.33 11.36
C ALA A 378 -15.29 -11.07 10.57
N LEU A 379 -16.27 -10.58 9.82
CA LEU A 379 -16.24 -9.27 9.17
C LEU A 379 -17.41 -8.45 9.69
N ARG A 380 -17.11 -7.41 10.47
CA ARG A 380 -18.11 -6.53 11.09
C ARG A 380 -17.93 -5.11 10.60
N LEU A 381 -18.99 -4.59 10.00
CA LEU A 381 -19.07 -3.23 9.46
C LEU A 381 -20.32 -2.55 10.02
N PRO A 382 -20.34 -2.29 11.35
CA PRO A 382 -21.56 -1.92 12.06
C PRO A 382 -22.12 -0.54 11.69
N ARG A 383 -21.32 0.30 11.04
CA ARG A 383 -21.69 1.65 10.62
C ARG A 383 -21.84 1.80 9.11
N LEU A 384 -21.53 0.78 8.32
CA LEU A 384 -21.53 0.89 6.87
C LEU A 384 -22.96 1.01 6.35
N VAL A 385 -23.28 2.15 5.73
CA VAL A 385 -24.62 2.46 5.20
C VAL A 385 -24.71 2.17 3.71
N ALA A 386 -23.66 2.46 2.94
CA ALA A 386 -23.68 2.31 1.49
C ALA A 386 -22.34 1.87 0.91
N VAL A 387 -22.41 1.06 -0.15
CA VAL A 387 -21.30 0.74 -1.05
C VAL A 387 -21.71 1.13 -2.46
N ASN A 388 -21.19 2.23 -2.99
CA ASN A 388 -21.69 2.80 -4.25
C ASN A 388 -21.32 1.97 -5.49
N TRP A 389 -20.42 1.01 -5.37
CA TRP A 389 -20.16 0.01 -6.41
C TRP A 389 -20.37 -1.41 -5.88
N ARG A 390 -19.31 -2.11 -5.45
CA ARG A 390 -19.37 -3.58 -5.22
C ARG A 390 -18.91 -3.97 -3.83
N LEU A 391 -19.68 -4.80 -3.16
CA LEU A 391 -19.28 -5.54 -1.97
C LEU A 391 -18.93 -6.98 -2.38
N GLU A 392 -17.70 -7.41 -2.14
CA GLU A 392 -17.23 -8.75 -2.50
C GLU A 392 -16.49 -9.38 -1.31
N VAL A 393 -17.06 -10.46 -0.78
CA VAL A 393 -16.55 -11.24 0.35
C VAL A 393 -16.37 -12.68 -0.13
N ARG A 394 -15.13 -13.05 -0.44
CA ARG A 394 -14.85 -14.32 -1.11
C ARG A 394 -13.71 -15.10 -0.50
N GLU A 395 -13.83 -16.42 -0.52
CA GLU A 395 -12.76 -17.36 -0.15
C GLU A 395 -12.18 -17.12 1.26
N ASN A 396 -12.96 -16.54 2.18
CA ASN A 396 -12.56 -16.39 3.57
C ASN A 396 -12.99 -17.66 4.32
N GLN A 397 -12.19 -18.71 4.21
CA GLN A 397 -12.56 -20.08 4.60
C GLN A 397 -13.00 -20.23 6.07
N ARG A 398 -12.54 -19.36 6.98
CA ARG A 398 -12.91 -19.35 8.40
C ARG A 398 -13.96 -18.31 8.79
N LEU A 399 -14.49 -17.56 7.83
CA LEU A 399 -15.42 -16.48 8.12
C LEU A 399 -16.73 -17.10 8.61
N GLY A 400 -17.01 -16.97 9.91
CA GLY A 400 -18.24 -17.47 10.53
C GLY A 400 -19.38 -16.45 10.53
N ASN A 401 -19.03 -15.16 10.62
CA ASN A 401 -19.99 -14.07 10.73
C ASN A 401 -19.70 -12.94 9.76
N LEU A 402 -20.71 -12.54 8.98
CA LEU A 402 -20.72 -11.36 8.14
C LEU A 402 -21.81 -10.40 8.62
N GLU A 403 -21.43 -9.31 9.28
CA GLU A 403 -22.38 -8.40 9.96
C GLU A 403 -22.31 -6.99 9.36
N LEU A 404 -23.33 -6.63 8.55
CA LEU A 404 -23.51 -5.28 7.99
C LEU A 404 -24.95 -4.79 8.27
N PRO A 405 -25.31 -4.61 9.54
CA PRO A 405 -26.70 -4.39 9.95
C PRO A 405 -27.31 -3.08 9.44
N LEU A 406 -26.49 -2.10 9.07
CA LEU A 406 -26.92 -0.78 8.59
C LEU A 406 -26.76 -0.61 7.07
N LEU A 407 -26.27 -1.61 6.34
CA LEU A 407 -26.08 -1.49 4.90
C LEU A 407 -27.44 -1.38 4.22
N GLU A 408 -27.74 -0.23 3.61
CA GLU A 408 -29.01 0.08 2.94
C GLU A 408 -28.96 -0.15 1.44
N SER A 409 -27.84 0.18 0.79
CA SER A 409 -27.73 0.11 -0.67
C SER A 409 -26.35 -0.33 -1.16
N VAL A 410 -26.38 -1.05 -2.29
CA VAL A 410 -25.18 -1.37 -3.06
C VAL A 410 -25.41 -1.02 -4.53
N GLY A 411 -24.64 -0.06 -5.05
CA GLY A 411 -24.83 0.52 -6.39
C GLY A 411 -24.46 -0.42 -7.55
N HIS A 412 -23.90 -1.59 -7.24
CA HIS A 412 -23.70 -2.67 -8.21
C HIS A 412 -24.05 -4.00 -7.56
N GLY A 413 -23.07 -4.75 -7.04
CA GLY A 413 -23.27 -6.16 -6.69
C GLY A 413 -22.80 -6.49 -5.29
N VAL A 414 -23.51 -7.43 -4.67
CA VAL A 414 -23.11 -8.08 -3.42
C VAL A 414 -22.72 -9.51 -3.77
N HIS A 415 -21.47 -9.87 -3.58
CA HIS A 415 -20.95 -11.20 -3.90
C HIS A 415 -20.37 -11.83 -2.64
N VAL A 416 -21.07 -12.84 -2.11
CA VAL A 416 -20.65 -13.63 -0.95
C VAL A 416 -20.40 -15.05 -1.44
N VAL A 417 -19.14 -15.37 -1.78
CA VAL A 417 -18.79 -16.60 -2.52
C VAL A 417 -17.70 -17.41 -1.85
N GLY A 418 -17.92 -18.70 -1.62
CA GLY A 418 -16.87 -19.61 -1.17
C GLY A 418 -16.39 -19.37 0.27
N ASN A 419 -17.25 -18.84 1.15
CA ASN A 419 -16.97 -18.71 2.57
C ASN A 419 -17.52 -19.95 3.30
N ALA A 420 -16.76 -21.05 3.26
CA ALA A 420 -17.26 -22.38 3.64
C ALA A 420 -17.81 -22.47 5.08
N GLN A 421 -17.25 -21.70 6.02
CA GLN A 421 -17.67 -21.67 7.43
C GLN A 421 -18.65 -20.55 7.77
N LEU A 422 -19.18 -19.81 6.79
CA LEU A 422 -20.13 -18.72 7.05
C LEU A 422 -21.43 -19.28 7.59
N GLU A 423 -21.74 -19.04 8.87
CA GLU A 423 -22.96 -19.50 9.54
C GLU A 423 -24.02 -18.40 9.57
N HIS A 424 -23.59 -17.15 9.79
CA HIS A 424 -24.46 -16.00 9.96
C HIS A 424 -24.11 -14.87 9.00
N MET A 425 -25.13 -14.37 8.32
CA MET A 425 -25.03 -13.19 7.46
C MET A 425 -26.17 -12.22 7.80
N ASP A 426 -25.82 -11.03 8.27
CA ASP A 426 -26.76 -9.96 8.63
C ASP A 426 -26.68 -8.83 7.60
N LEU A 427 -27.70 -8.78 6.76
CA LEU A 427 -27.98 -7.74 5.76
C LEU A 427 -29.38 -7.15 5.99
N ARG A 428 -29.82 -7.04 7.25
CA ARG A 428 -31.23 -6.77 7.60
C ARG A 428 -31.80 -5.48 7.00
N SER A 429 -30.95 -4.47 6.80
CA SER A 429 -31.34 -3.14 6.32
C SER A 429 -31.18 -2.98 4.81
N LEU A 430 -30.66 -3.99 4.10
CA LEU A 430 -30.36 -3.89 2.68
C LEU A 430 -31.65 -3.73 1.88
N GLN A 431 -31.82 -2.58 1.22
CA GLN A 431 -33.02 -2.20 0.49
C GLN A 431 -32.86 -2.38 -1.03
N THR A 432 -31.70 -2.04 -1.57
CA THR A 432 -31.43 -2.07 -3.01
C THR A 432 -30.06 -2.67 -3.34
N VAL A 433 -30.03 -3.48 -4.40
CA VAL A 433 -28.80 -3.88 -5.09
C VAL A 433 -29.04 -3.68 -6.58
N GLU A 434 -28.31 -2.76 -7.21
CA GLU A 434 -28.61 -2.35 -8.60
C GLU A 434 -28.23 -3.40 -9.64
N TRP A 435 -27.36 -4.36 -9.30
CA TRP A 435 -26.95 -5.46 -10.15
C TRP A 435 -27.37 -6.81 -9.54
N VAL A 436 -26.42 -7.61 -9.04
CA VAL A 436 -26.69 -8.97 -8.55
C VAL A 436 -26.41 -9.08 -7.05
N LEU A 437 -27.30 -9.76 -6.32
CA LEU A 437 -27.00 -10.40 -5.04
C LEU A 437 -26.63 -11.86 -5.30
N GLU A 438 -25.36 -12.20 -5.07
CA GLU A 438 -24.81 -13.54 -5.28
C GLU A 438 -24.36 -14.14 -3.95
N VAL A 439 -24.96 -15.27 -3.59
CA VAL A 439 -24.68 -16.07 -2.40
C VAL A 439 -24.40 -17.49 -2.86
N VAL A 440 -23.11 -17.80 -3.04
CA VAL A 440 -22.68 -19.05 -3.70
C VAL A 440 -21.62 -19.77 -2.88
N GLU A 441 -21.70 -21.09 -2.78
CA GLU A 441 -20.67 -21.92 -2.11
C GLU A 441 -20.42 -21.54 -0.63
N ASN A 442 -21.44 -21.08 0.10
CA ASN A 442 -21.34 -20.84 1.55
C ASN A 442 -21.89 -22.06 2.30
N GLY A 443 -21.04 -23.09 2.44
CA GLY A 443 -21.43 -24.43 2.87
C GLY A 443 -22.17 -24.51 4.22
N SER A 444 -21.86 -23.61 5.16
CA SER A 444 -22.41 -23.60 6.52
C SER A 444 -23.55 -22.58 6.72
N LEU A 445 -23.91 -21.81 5.69
CA LEU A 445 -24.87 -20.71 5.85
C LEU A 445 -26.27 -21.28 6.06
N ALA A 446 -26.83 -21.05 7.25
CA ALA A 446 -28.09 -21.67 7.64
C ALA A 446 -29.30 -21.03 6.94
N ASN A 447 -29.32 -19.70 6.80
CA ASN A 447 -30.43 -18.95 6.22
C ASN A 447 -29.92 -17.73 5.43
N LEU A 448 -30.68 -17.34 4.41
CA LEU A 448 -30.56 -16.03 3.75
C LEU A 448 -31.84 -15.25 4.03
N THR A 449 -31.77 -14.21 4.86
CA THR A 449 -32.92 -13.35 5.19
C THR A 449 -32.57 -11.90 4.90
N VAL A 450 -33.27 -11.29 3.95
CA VAL A 450 -33.08 -9.91 3.50
C VAL A 450 -34.42 -9.17 3.54
N PRO A 451 -34.92 -8.82 4.74
CA PRO A 451 -36.31 -8.42 4.95
C PRO A 451 -36.64 -7.05 4.34
N ALA A 452 -35.65 -6.16 4.26
CA ALA A 452 -35.83 -4.82 3.71
C ALA A 452 -35.63 -4.75 2.18
N LEU A 453 -35.14 -5.81 1.54
CA LEU A 453 -34.73 -5.79 0.13
C LEU A 453 -35.96 -5.66 -0.77
N ARG A 454 -36.05 -4.58 -1.53
CA ARG A 454 -37.19 -4.25 -2.41
C ARG A 454 -36.91 -4.50 -3.88
N LEU A 455 -35.68 -4.19 -4.31
CA LEU A 455 -35.31 -4.17 -5.71
C LEU A 455 -33.94 -4.83 -5.93
N LEU A 456 -33.90 -5.72 -6.91
CA LEU A 456 -32.67 -6.22 -7.53
C LEU A 456 -32.66 -5.78 -9.00
N GLY A 457 -31.76 -4.89 -9.39
CA GLY A 457 -31.76 -4.35 -10.75
C GLY A 457 -31.37 -5.38 -11.83
N LYS A 458 -30.68 -6.47 -11.46
CA LYS A 458 -30.42 -7.60 -12.37
C LYS A 458 -30.71 -8.98 -11.81
N GLY A 459 -30.33 -9.34 -10.59
CA GLY A 459 -30.51 -10.75 -10.25
C GLY A 459 -30.22 -11.19 -8.84
N LEU A 460 -30.75 -12.36 -8.53
CA LEU A 460 -30.45 -13.10 -7.32
C LEU A 460 -29.89 -14.46 -7.72
N SER A 461 -28.73 -14.79 -7.17
CA SER A 461 -28.06 -16.07 -7.38
C SER A 461 -27.80 -16.72 -6.03
N VAL A 462 -28.55 -17.77 -5.69
CA VAL A 462 -28.36 -18.58 -4.48
C VAL A 462 -28.03 -20.00 -4.92
N GLN A 463 -26.74 -20.34 -4.90
CA GLN A 463 -26.28 -21.61 -5.48
C GLN A 463 -25.28 -22.35 -4.61
N HIS A 464 -25.34 -23.68 -4.61
CA HIS A 464 -24.32 -24.51 -3.95
C HIS A 464 -24.16 -24.23 -2.44
N ASN A 465 -25.22 -23.82 -1.75
CA ASN A 465 -25.20 -23.63 -0.29
C ASN A 465 -25.78 -24.89 0.38
N GLY A 466 -24.91 -25.73 0.95
CA GLY A 466 -25.28 -27.04 1.47
C GLY A 466 -26.25 -27.00 2.65
N ALA A 467 -26.02 -26.08 3.59
CA ALA A 467 -26.77 -25.98 4.84
C ALA A 467 -27.99 -25.04 4.79
N ILE A 468 -28.17 -24.27 3.71
CA ILE A 468 -29.22 -23.24 3.68
C ILE A 468 -30.60 -23.89 3.76
N SER A 469 -31.39 -23.50 4.75
CA SER A 469 -32.71 -24.07 5.04
C SER A 469 -33.86 -23.16 4.61
N ALA A 470 -33.63 -21.85 4.61
CA ALA A 470 -34.58 -20.84 4.18
C ALA A 470 -33.90 -19.72 3.38
N VAL A 471 -34.58 -19.28 2.33
CA VAL A 471 -34.30 -18.03 1.61
C VAL A 471 -35.56 -17.16 1.69
N ASP A 472 -35.46 -16.02 2.36
CA ASP A 472 -36.58 -15.14 2.67
C ASP A 472 -36.28 -13.68 2.29
N ALA A 473 -37.07 -13.16 1.34
CA ALA A 473 -37.01 -11.77 0.88
C ALA A 473 -38.44 -11.22 0.77
N PRO A 474 -39.11 -10.95 1.91
CA PRO A 474 -40.54 -10.65 1.97
C PRO A 474 -40.93 -9.34 1.27
N SER A 475 -40.03 -8.36 1.22
CA SER A 475 -40.26 -7.07 0.58
C SER A 475 -39.86 -7.01 -0.90
N LEU A 476 -39.22 -8.08 -1.42
CA LEU A 476 -38.65 -8.06 -2.76
C LEU A 476 -39.76 -8.07 -3.81
N SER A 477 -39.98 -6.94 -4.47
CA SER A 477 -41.05 -6.78 -5.45
C SER A 477 -40.60 -7.05 -6.88
N GLU A 478 -39.32 -6.80 -7.20
CA GLU A 478 -38.81 -6.89 -8.56
C GLU A 478 -37.39 -7.43 -8.61
N VAL A 479 -37.17 -8.34 -9.57
CA VAL A 479 -35.85 -8.79 -10.01
C VAL A 479 -35.73 -8.48 -11.50
N GLY A 480 -34.92 -7.47 -11.87
CA GLY A 480 -34.77 -6.99 -13.25
C GLY A 480 -34.07 -7.96 -14.21
N GLY A 481 -33.73 -9.16 -13.77
CA GLY A 481 -33.11 -10.20 -14.59
C GLY A 481 -33.17 -11.58 -13.92
N ALA A 482 -32.08 -12.34 -13.90
CA ALA A 482 -32.11 -13.74 -13.48
C ALA A 482 -32.40 -13.95 -11.98
N LEU A 483 -33.32 -14.86 -11.68
CA LEU A 483 -33.52 -15.43 -10.34
C LEU A 483 -33.08 -16.90 -10.37
N LEU A 484 -31.93 -17.20 -9.78
CA LEU A 484 -31.29 -18.52 -9.81
C LEU A 484 -31.21 -19.11 -8.40
N VAL A 485 -31.86 -20.24 -8.18
CA VAL A 485 -31.82 -21.01 -6.93
C VAL A 485 -31.46 -22.45 -7.28
N ARG A 486 -30.18 -22.80 -7.15
CA ARG A 486 -29.64 -24.06 -7.66
C ARG A 486 -28.83 -24.82 -6.63
N ASN A 487 -28.95 -26.14 -6.57
CA ASN A 487 -28.06 -26.98 -5.76
C ASN A 487 -28.00 -26.58 -4.28
N ASN A 488 -29.15 -26.29 -3.68
CA ASN A 488 -29.26 -26.02 -2.24
C ASN A 488 -29.99 -27.20 -1.56
N PRO A 489 -29.28 -28.29 -1.23
CA PRO A 489 -29.92 -29.53 -0.75
C PRO A 489 -30.65 -29.38 0.58
N GLY A 490 -30.26 -28.42 1.43
CA GLY A 490 -30.95 -28.12 2.69
C GLY A 490 -32.22 -27.28 2.56
N LEU A 491 -32.49 -26.68 1.39
CA LEU A 491 -33.49 -25.61 1.25
C LEU A 491 -34.90 -26.16 1.39
N LYS A 492 -35.59 -25.77 2.47
CA LYS A 492 -36.97 -26.18 2.77
C LYS A 492 -37.99 -25.09 2.45
N SER A 493 -37.60 -23.82 2.61
CA SER A 493 -38.46 -22.65 2.40
C SER A 493 -37.80 -21.65 1.46
N PHE A 494 -38.57 -21.18 0.47
CA PHE A 494 -38.17 -20.13 -0.45
C PHE A 494 -39.34 -19.16 -0.60
N THR A 495 -39.20 -17.94 -0.06
CA THR A 495 -40.34 -17.04 0.19
C THR A 495 -40.05 -15.63 -0.34
N MET A 496 -40.86 -15.19 -1.31
CA MET A 496 -40.83 -13.84 -1.91
C MET A 496 -42.26 -13.37 -2.26
N PRO A 497 -43.14 -13.19 -1.25
CA PRO A 497 -44.56 -12.93 -1.45
C PRO A 497 -44.87 -11.63 -2.21
N ALA A 498 -43.99 -10.62 -2.13
CA ALA A 498 -44.15 -9.35 -2.81
C ALA A 498 -43.74 -9.38 -4.29
N LEU A 499 -43.07 -10.44 -4.75
CA LEU A 499 -42.43 -10.49 -6.06
C LEU A 499 -43.48 -10.48 -7.19
N THR A 500 -43.44 -9.46 -8.05
CA THR A 500 -44.36 -9.31 -9.18
C THR A 500 -43.70 -9.62 -10.53
N GLN A 501 -42.38 -9.46 -10.64
CA GLN A 501 -41.66 -9.60 -11.91
C GLN A 501 -40.27 -10.22 -11.73
N VAL A 502 -39.92 -11.11 -12.66
CA VAL A 502 -38.56 -11.59 -12.89
C VAL A 502 -38.18 -11.36 -14.35
N GLY A 503 -37.09 -10.63 -14.57
CA GLY A 503 -36.59 -10.26 -15.89
C GLY A 503 -35.83 -11.38 -16.62
N ALA A 504 -35.28 -11.04 -17.77
CA ALA A 504 -34.45 -11.96 -18.56
C ALA A 504 -33.07 -12.23 -17.90
N PRO A 505 -32.47 -13.42 -18.10
CA PRO A 505 -32.91 -14.50 -18.97
C PRO A 505 -33.78 -15.59 -18.32
N GLN A 506 -33.98 -15.67 -17.00
CA GLN A 506 -34.70 -16.82 -16.43
C GLN A 506 -35.01 -16.73 -14.93
N LEU A 507 -36.12 -17.37 -14.55
CA LEU A 507 -36.36 -17.89 -13.22
C LEU A 507 -36.00 -19.38 -13.19
N VAL A 508 -35.08 -19.78 -12.33
CA VAL A 508 -34.64 -21.17 -12.21
C VAL A 508 -34.60 -21.62 -10.76
N VAL A 509 -35.37 -22.66 -10.45
CA VAL A 509 -35.33 -23.37 -9.17
C VAL A 509 -35.02 -24.83 -9.44
N VAL A 510 -33.77 -25.22 -9.27
CA VAL A 510 -33.28 -26.53 -9.71
C VAL A 510 -32.42 -27.22 -8.65
N GLN A 511 -32.56 -28.54 -8.52
CA GLN A 511 -31.71 -29.32 -7.61
C GLN A 511 -31.78 -28.81 -6.16
N ASN A 512 -32.98 -28.48 -5.68
CA ASN A 512 -33.27 -28.17 -4.27
C ASN A 512 -34.13 -29.30 -3.70
N PRO A 513 -33.56 -30.49 -3.44
CA PRO A 513 -34.32 -31.71 -3.13
C PRO A 513 -35.21 -31.63 -1.90
N ALA A 514 -34.89 -30.79 -0.90
CA ALA A 514 -35.68 -30.63 0.32
C ALA A 514 -36.83 -29.60 0.22
N LEU A 515 -36.96 -28.89 -0.91
CA LEU A 515 -37.95 -27.83 -1.07
C LEU A 515 -39.34 -28.46 -1.23
N THR A 516 -40.26 -28.18 -0.31
CA THR A 516 -41.60 -28.82 -0.33
C THR A 516 -42.67 -28.02 -1.04
N ARG A 517 -42.54 -26.69 -1.05
CA ARG A 517 -43.52 -25.76 -1.65
C ARG A 517 -42.78 -24.62 -2.33
N LEU A 518 -43.28 -24.18 -3.48
CA LEU A 518 -42.84 -22.98 -4.16
C LEU A 518 -44.07 -22.15 -4.55
N GLU A 519 -44.26 -21.03 -3.85
CA GLU A 519 -45.42 -20.16 -4.02
C GLU A 519 -44.95 -18.72 -4.21
N LEU A 520 -45.27 -18.14 -5.38
CA LEU A 520 -45.04 -16.71 -5.66
C LEU A 520 -46.39 -16.07 -6.02
N PRO A 521 -47.21 -15.70 -5.02
CA PRO A 521 -48.62 -15.37 -5.20
C PRO A 521 -48.88 -14.11 -6.03
N LEU A 522 -47.91 -13.18 -6.03
CA LEU A 522 -48.02 -11.92 -6.76
C LEU A 522 -47.25 -11.92 -8.08
N LEU A 523 -46.53 -13.00 -8.43
CA LEU A 523 -45.72 -13.05 -9.63
C LEU A 523 -46.61 -12.98 -10.87
N GLN A 524 -46.46 -11.91 -11.64
CA GLN A 524 -47.23 -11.63 -12.86
C GLN A 524 -46.46 -11.99 -14.12
N ARG A 525 -45.13 -11.76 -14.14
CA ARG A 525 -44.32 -11.93 -15.35
C ARG A 525 -42.99 -12.59 -15.07
N VAL A 526 -42.64 -13.54 -15.94
CA VAL A 526 -41.27 -14.04 -16.13
C VAL A 526 -40.91 -13.76 -17.58
N GLU A 527 -40.01 -12.80 -17.83
CA GLU A 527 -39.79 -12.24 -19.18
C GLU A 527 -39.22 -13.22 -20.20
N HIS A 528 -38.67 -14.36 -19.76
CA HIS A 528 -38.02 -15.29 -20.68
C HIS A 528 -38.35 -16.75 -20.35
N SER A 529 -37.64 -17.39 -19.42
CA SER A 529 -37.82 -18.82 -19.13
C SER A 529 -38.07 -19.09 -17.65
N LEU A 530 -38.97 -20.03 -17.36
CA LEU A 530 -39.27 -20.56 -16.03
C LEU A 530 -38.89 -22.04 -15.98
N ARG A 531 -37.92 -22.40 -15.15
CA ARG A 531 -37.40 -23.77 -15.05
C ARG A 531 -37.41 -24.28 -13.62
N ILE A 532 -38.26 -25.27 -13.34
CA ILE A 532 -38.44 -25.92 -12.05
C ILE A 532 -38.12 -27.41 -12.19
N VAL A 533 -36.88 -27.81 -11.91
CA VAL A 533 -36.37 -29.15 -12.25
C VAL A 533 -35.62 -29.80 -11.10
N GLU A 534 -35.79 -31.10 -10.88
CA GLU A 534 -35.03 -31.87 -9.87
C GLU A 534 -35.22 -31.38 -8.43
N ASN A 535 -36.42 -30.89 -8.08
CA ASN A 535 -36.79 -30.58 -6.69
C ASN A 535 -37.57 -31.77 -6.13
N ARG A 536 -36.83 -32.76 -5.61
CA ARG A 536 -37.35 -34.10 -5.28
C ARG A 536 -38.59 -34.08 -4.39
N ASP A 537 -38.57 -33.29 -3.32
CA ASP A 537 -39.62 -33.27 -2.29
C ASP A 537 -40.67 -32.17 -2.54
N LEU A 538 -40.63 -31.49 -3.69
CA LEU A 538 -41.58 -30.43 -4.06
C LEU A 538 -42.97 -31.00 -4.30
N GLU A 539 -43.93 -30.66 -3.45
CA GLU A 539 -45.32 -31.15 -3.52
C GLU A 539 -46.27 -30.18 -4.22
N VAL A 540 -46.07 -28.87 -4.01
CA VAL A 540 -46.94 -27.79 -4.50
C VAL A 540 -46.12 -26.72 -5.22
N LEU A 541 -46.57 -26.34 -6.41
CA LEU A 541 -46.03 -25.26 -7.23
C LEU A 541 -47.18 -24.30 -7.59
N SER A 542 -47.14 -23.04 -7.12
CA SER A 542 -48.24 -22.09 -7.31
C SER A 542 -47.79 -20.70 -7.75
N PHE A 543 -48.29 -20.26 -8.91
CA PHE A 543 -48.12 -18.93 -9.49
C PHE A 543 -49.47 -18.40 -10.00
N PRO A 544 -50.39 -18.02 -9.10
CA PRO A 544 -51.79 -17.76 -9.46
C PRO A 544 -51.98 -16.54 -10.38
N ARG A 545 -51.07 -15.56 -10.32
CA ARG A 545 -51.13 -14.32 -11.11
C ARG A 545 -50.21 -14.31 -12.33
N LEU A 546 -49.47 -15.40 -12.60
CA LEU A 546 -48.50 -15.43 -13.69
C LEU A 546 -49.23 -15.44 -15.03
N GLU A 547 -49.06 -14.40 -15.85
CA GLU A 547 -49.82 -14.19 -17.09
C GLU A 547 -49.14 -14.82 -18.30
N ALA A 548 -47.81 -14.74 -18.39
CA ALA A 548 -47.04 -15.17 -19.55
C ALA A 548 -45.64 -15.68 -19.18
N VAL A 549 -45.18 -16.68 -19.93
CA VAL A 549 -43.78 -17.16 -19.97
C VAL A 549 -43.36 -17.27 -21.44
N PRO A 550 -42.74 -16.23 -22.03
CA PRO A 550 -42.62 -16.13 -23.48
C PRO A 550 -41.77 -17.24 -24.13
N ARG A 551 -40.72 -17.74 -23.46
CA ARG A 551 -39.81 -18.71 -24.08
C ARG A 551 -40.02 -20.12 -23.62
N GLN A 552 -39.70 -20.44 -22.37
CA GLN A 552 -39.75 -21.82 -21.93
C GLN A 552 -40.37 -21.95 -20.55
N LEU A 553 -41.38 -22.81 -20.44
CA LEU A 553 -41.83 -23.35 -19.16
C LEU A 553 -41.39 -24.80 -19.07
N SER A 554 -40.48 -25.12 -18.14
CA SER A 554 -39.99 -26.47 -17.90
C SER A 554 -40.22 -26.88 -16.45
N VAL A 555 -41.10 -27.86 -16.24
CA VAL A 555 -41.40 -28.47 -14.94
C VAL A 555 -41.10 -29.96 -15.07
N ALA A 556 -39.89 -30.37 -14.66
CA ALA A 556 -39.42 -31.73 -14.92
C ALA A 556 -38.75 -32.40 -13.71
N ASN A 557 -38.88 -33.72 -13.61
CA ASN A 557 -38.20 -34.52 -12.59
C ASN A 557 -38.50 -34.06 -11.14
N ASN A 558 -39.74 -33.69 -10.84
CA ASN A 558 -40.19 -33.38 -9.47
C ASN A 558 -41.15 -34.50 -8.99
N PRO A 559 -40.64 -35.64 -8.49
CA PRO A 559 -41.43 -36.85 -8.23
C PRO A 559 -42.49 -36.70 -7.14
N ALA A 560 -42.33 -35.77 -6.20
CA ALA A 560 -43.32 -35.49 -5.17
C ALA A 560 -44.46 -34.57 -5.64
N LEU A 561 -44.32 -33.89 -6.78
CA LEU A 561 -45.21 -32.81 -7.22
C LEU A 561 -46.60 -33.35 -7.51
N ARG A 562 -47.60 -32.84 -6.79
CA ARG A 562 -49.02 -33.22 -6.90
C ARG A 562 -49.86 -32.13 -7.52
N GLU A 563 -49.45 -30.87 -7.33
CA GLU A 563 -50.24 -29.70 -7.65
C GLU A 563 -49.39 -28.64 -8.37
N LEU A 564 -49.88 -28.22 -9.53
CA LEU A 564 -49.33 -27.12 -10.33
C LEU A 564 -50.44 -26.11 -10.60
N GLN A 565 -50.42 -24.98 -9.90
CA GLN A 565 -51.42 -23.92 -10.03
C GLN A 565 -50.88 -22.74 -10.82
N VAL A 566 -51.31 -22.62 -12.08
CA VAL A 566 -51.00 -21.47 -12.96
C VAL A 566 -52.26 -20.94 -13.69
N PRO A 567 -53.37 -20.66 -12.97
CA PRO A 567 -54.65 -20.30 -13.58
C PRO A 567 -54.60 -19.04 -14.45
N GLY A 568 -53.76 -18.07 -14.08
CA GLY A 568 -53.55 -16.83 -14.84
C GLY A 568 -52.74 -17.01 -16.13
N LEU A 569 -52.02 -18.13 -16.29
CA LEU A 569 -51.07 -18.31 -17.39
C LEU A 569 -51.84 -18.54 -18.69
N GLN A 570 -51.77 -17.56 -19.60
CA GLN A 570 -52.54 -17.60 -20.85
C GLN A 570 -51.81 -18.36 -21.95
N ALA A 571 -50.49 -18.18 -22.06
CA ALA A 571 -49.68 -18.82 -23.07
C ALA A 571 -48.23 -19.04 -22.60
N VAL A 572 -47.61 -20.05 -23.21
CA VAL A 572 -46.16 -20.25 -23.28
C VAL A 572 -45.85 -20.18 -24.77
N ASP A 573 -45.01 -19.27 -25.26
CA ASP A 573 -45.01 -19.01 -26.72
C ASP A 573 -44.12 -19.98 -27.51
N TRP A 574 -43.10 -20.59 -26.88
CA TRP A 574 -42.09 -21.36 -27.62
C TRP A 574 -41.90 -22.82 -27.17
N HIS A 575 -41.73 -23.12 -25.88
CA HIS A 575 -41.56 -24.49 -25.41
C HIS A 575 -42.21 -24.74 -24.04
N LEU A 576 -43.16 -25.68 -23.99
CA LEU A 576 -43.75 -26.21 -22.76
C LEU A 576 -43.25 -27.64 -22.54
N GLU A 577 -42.55 -27.86 -21.44
CA GLU A 577 -42.04 -29.15 -21.00
C GLU A 577 -42.59 -29.46 -19.62
N VAL A 578 -43.45 -30.48 -19.51
CA VAL A 578 -43.91 -31.02 -18.22
C VAL A 578 -43.68 -32.51 -18.21
N ARG A 579 -42.60 -32.99 -17.59
CA ARG A 579 -42.26 -34.41 -17.63
C ARG A 579 -41.73 -35.02 -16.35
N ASN A 580 -41.91 -36.33 -16.20
CA ASN A 580 -41.39 -37.09 -15.07
C ASN A 580 -41.86 -36.53 -13.70
N ASN A 581 -43.13 -36.11 -13.62
CA ASN A 581 -43.80 -35.73 -12.38
C ASN A 581 -44.93 -36.75 -12.09
N PRO A 582 -44.62 -37.99 -11.68
CA PRO A 582 -45.55 -39.12 -11.61
C PRO A 582 -46.79 -38.93 -10.70
N ARG A 583 -46.77 -37.94 -9.80
CA ARG A 583 -47.89 -37.62 -8.91
C ARG A 583 -48.75 -36.44 -9.38
N LEU A 584 -48.30 -35.71 -10.40
CA LEU A 584 -48.98 -34.51 -10.90
C LEU A 584 -50.15 -34.89 -11.79
N SER A 585 -51.35 -34.45 -11.44
CA SER A 585 -52.53 -34.53 -12.30
C SER A 585 -52.46 -33.45 -13.39
N LEU A 586 -52.72 -33.82 -14.64
CA LEU A 586 -52.63 -32.91 -15.79
C LEU A 586 -53.90 -32.08 -16.06
N GLY A 587 -54.94 -32.21 -15.22
CA GLY A 587 -56.24 -31.56 -15.45
C GLY A 587 -56.16 -30.07 -15.79
N ASP A 588 -55.33 -29.31 -15.07
CA ASP A 588 -55.14 -27.87 -15.27
C ASP A 588 -54.21 -27.51 -16.46
N LEU A 589 -53.45 -28.48 -16.98
CA LEU A 589 -52.49 -28.30 -18.07
C LEU A 589 -53.10 -28.51 -19.47
N HIS A 590 -54.27 -29.15 -19.60
CA HIS A 590 -54.91 -29.37 -20.89
C HIS A 590 -55.18 -28.08 -21.67
N ARG A 591 -55.58 -27.00 -20.98
CA ARG A 591 -55.75 -25.68 -21.59
C ARG A 591 -54.44 -25.17 -22.21
N LEU A 592 -53.36 -25.25 -21.45
CA LEU A 592 -52.03 -24.79 -21.87
C LEU A 592 -51.46 -25.63 -23.01
N GLN A 593 -51.71 -26.95 -23.02
CA GLN A 593 -51.33 -27.83 -24.13
C GLN A 593 -52.01 -27.43 -25.45
N GLN A 594 -53.29 -27.03 -25.41
CA GLN A 594 -54.04 -26.65 -26.61
C GLN A 594 -53.75 -25.23 -27.12
N GLN A 595 -53.40 -24.32 -26.21
CA GLN A 595 -53.21 -22.89 -26.52
C GLN A 595 -51.75 -22.52 -26.81
N ASN A 596 -50.79 -23.40 -26.50
CA ASN A 596 -49.39 -23.15 -26.78
C ASN A 596 -49.11 -23.22 -28.29
N ALA A 597 -48.58 -22.11 -28.83
CA ALA A 597 -48.23 -21.99 -30.25
C ALA A 597 -46.89 -22.67 -30.62
N GLY A 598 -46.08 -23.03 -29.63
CA GLY A 598 -44.77 -23.64 -29.76
C GLY A 598 -44.76 -25.16 -29.58
N THR A 599 -43.61 -25.68 -29.17
CA THR A 599 -43.42 -27.12 -28.94
C THR A 599 -43.93 -27.53 -27.56
N VAL A 600 -44.66 -28.65 -27.49
CA VAL A 600 -45.23 -29.20 -26.26
C VAL A 600 -44.67 -30.60 -26.03
N LEU A 601 -44.03 -30.83 -24.89
CA LEU A 601 -43.56 -32.13 -24.45
C LEU A 601 -44.17 -32.44 -23.07
N VAL A 602 -45.14 -33.34 -23.02
CA VAL A 602 -45.78 -33.78 -21.76
C VAL A 602 -45.76 -35.30 -21.69
N CYS A 603 -45.02 -35.86 -20.72
CA CYS A 603 -44.96 -37.31 -20.52
C CYS A 603 -44.44 -37.73 -19.14
N GLY A 604 -44.69 -38.98 -18.74
CA GLY A 604 -44.22 -39.50 -17.45
C GLY A 604 -44.86 -38.80 -16.22
N ASN A 605 -46.06 -38.23 -16.40
CA ASN A 605 -46.89 -37.66 -15.33
C ASN A 605 -48.00 -38.64 -14.92
N ARG A 606 -48.82 -38.29 -13.91
CA ARG A 606 -49.91 -39.16 -13.43
C ARG A 606 -50.92 -39.41 -14.56
N GLY A 607 -50.99 -40.64 -15.05
CA GLY A 607 -51.79 -41.02 -16.23
C GLY A 607 -51.04 -41.85 -17.28
N GLY A 608 -49.70 -41.91 -17.20
CA GLY A 608 -48.90 -42.85 -18.01
C GLY A 608 -48.72 -42.46 -19.48
N GLU A 609 -48.85 -41.17 -19.82
CA GLU A 609 -48.68 -40.66 -21.18
C GLU A 609 -47.28 -40.99 -21.74
N ALA A 610 -47.23 -41.64 -22.90
CA ALA A 610 -46.01 -41.87 -23.67
C ALA A 610 -45.49 -40.54 -24.22
N CYS A 611 -44.17 -40.31 -24.19
CA CYS A 611 -43.57 -39.10 -24.77
C CYS A 611 -43.90 -38.99 -26.26
N ARG A 612 -44.61 -37.92 -26.63
CA ARG A 612 -44.89 -37.49 -27.99
C ARG A 612 -44.48 -36.05 -28.17
#